data_AF-A0A9D9NJ06-F1
#
_entry.id   AF-A0A9D9NJ06-F1
#
_cell.length_a   1.000
_cell.length_b   1.000
_cell.length_c   1.000
_cell.angle_alpha   90.00
_cell.angle_beta   90.00
_cell.angle_gamma   90.00
#
_symmetry.space_group_name_H-M   'P 1'
#
loop_
_entity.id
_entity.type
_entity.pdbx_description
1 polymer ?
#
loop_
_entity_poly.entity_id
_entity_poly.type
_entity_poly.pdbx_seq_one_letter_code
_entity_poly.pdbx_strand_id
1 'polypeptide(L)'
;MSKILKVRNVNDYAHYVGCKDQHPLVSVIDYSEVSPMRHSLNDYSVYGIFFHDEAEIDLAYGCGKYDYKKGTVICVAPGQIGGKEDNGERVSIAGWALLFHPDLLHGFPLEKRIKEYSFFDYRINEALHMTDEEH
;
A
#
# COMPACT_ATOMS: atom_id res chain seq x y z
N MET A 1 -7.16 -18.82 -12.31
CA MET A 1 -7.13 -17.38 -12.67
C MET A 1 -6.99 -16.60 -11.39
N SER A 2 -5.93 -15.83 -11.24
CA SER A 2 -5.70 -15.01 -10.05
C SER A 2 -6.77 -13.93 -9.96
N LYS A 3 -7.42 -13.81 -8.81
CA LYS A 3 -8.47 -12.81 -8.59
C LYS A 3 -7.81 -11.46 -8.30
N ILE A 4 -7.79 -10.57 -9.30
CA ILE A 4 -7.26 -9.21 -9.17
C ILE A 4 -8.38 -8.29 -8.69
N LEU A 5 -8.18 -7.61 -7.57
CA LEU A 5 -9.07 -6.56 -7.07
C LEU A 5 -8.87 -5.29 -7.91
N LYS A 6 -9.95 -4.69 -8.39
CA LYS A 6 -9.91 -3.41 -9.10
C LYS A 6 -10.11 -2.29 -8.07
N VAL A 7 -9.09 -1.47 -7.84
CA VAL A 7 -9.14 -0.33 -6.92
C VAL A 7 -9.35 0.93 -7.75
N ARG A 8 -10.60 1.20 -8.10
CA ARG A 8 -11.02 2.30 -8.98
C ARG A 8 -11.21 3.61 -8.22
N ASN A 9 -11.66 3.52 -6.97
CA ASN A 9 -11.74 4.64 -6.04
C ASN A 9 -11.05 4.27 -4.71
N VAL A 10 -10.87 5.27 -3.84
CA VAL A 10 -10.13 5.11 -2.59
C VAL A 10 -10.80 4.16 -1.59
N ASN A 11 -12.12 4.02 -1.63
CA ASN A 11 -12.88 3.16 -0.73
C ASN A 11 -12.94 1.69 -1.22
N ASP A 12 -12.57 1.38 -2.46
CA ASP A 12 -12.59 -0.02 -2.96
C ASP A 12 -11.65 -0.93 -2.14
N TYR A 13 -10.44 -0.44 -1.85
CA TYR A 13 -9.50 -1.17 -0.99
C TYR A 13 -9.91 -1.09 0.48
N ALA A 14 -10.44 0.04 0.94
CA ALA A 14 -10.97 0.20 2.30
C ALA A 14 -12.06 -0.83 2.59
N HIS A 15 -13.03 -0.99 1.70
CA HIS A 15 -14.07 -2.00 1.80
C HIS A 15 -13.54 -3.42 1.77
N TYR A 16 -12.54 -3.69 0.93
CA TYR A 16 -11.91 -5.00 0.87
C TYR A 16 -11.30 -5.40 2.23
N VAL A 17 -10.65 -4.46 2.93
CA VAL A 17 -10.07 -4.71 4.26
C VAL A 17 -11.09 -4.58 5.40
N GLY A 18 -12.33 -4.14 5.13
CA GLY A 18 -13.39 -4.06 6.12
C GLY A 18 -13.58 -2.69 6.78
N CYS A 19 -12.95 -1.64 6.26
CA CYS A 19 -13.24 -0.25 6.64
C CYS A 19 -14.60 0.21 6.10
N LYS A 20 -15.19 1.20 6.78
CA LYS A 20 -16.34 1.95 6.26
C LYS A 20 -15.89 3.00 5.23
N ASP A 21 -16.80 3.39 4.36
CA ASP A 21 -16.62 4.52 3.45
C ASP A 21 -16.16 5.78 4.19
N GLN A 22 -15.15 6.44 3.64
CA GLN A 22 -14.63 7.72 4.10
C GLN A 22 -14.88 8.81 3.05
N HIS A 23 -13.91 9.70 2.83
CA HIS A 23 -14.01 10.76 1.84
C HIS A 23 -13.94 10.20 0.40
N PRO A 24 -14.70 10.73 -0.58
CA PRO A 24 -14.71 10.20 -1.94
C PRO A 24 -13.35 10.19 -2.66
N LEU A 25 -12.43 11.09 -2.27
CA LEU A 25 -11.12 11.27 -2.91
C LEU A 25 -9.94 10.82 -2.03
N VAL A 26 -10.15 10.51 -0.75
CA VAL A 26 -9.09 10.12 0.19
C VAL A 26 -9.60 9.05 1.14
N SER A 27 -8.81 7.99 1.34
CA SER A 27 -9.04 6.98 2.37
C SER A 27 -7.78 6.76 3.19
N VAL A 28 -7.92 6.71 4.50
CA VAL A 28 -6.85 6.38 5.45
C VAL A 28 -7.25 5.10 6.20
N ILE A 29 -6.39 4.10 6.18
CA ILE A 29 -6.63 2.81 6.80
C ILE A 29 -5.57 2.62 7.89
N ASP A 30 -6.02 2.41 9.12
CA ASP A 30 -5.18 1.92 10.20
C ASP A 30 -5.25 0.39 10.18
N TYR A 31 -4.13 -0.26 9.90
CA TYR A 31 -4.08 -1.71 9.77
C TYR A 31 -4.29 -2.45 11.09
N SER A 32 -4.08 -1.80 12.24
CA SER A 32 -4.35 -2.40 13.55
C SER A 32 -5.85 -2.65 13.78
N GLU A 33 -6.71 -1.85 13.15
CA GLU A 33 -8.18 -1.93 13.29
C GLU A 33 -8.83 -2.94 12.32
N VAL A 34 -8.15 -3.30 11.23
CA VAL A 34 -8.67 -4.19 10.18
C VAL A 34 -7.95 -5.53 10.06
N SER A 35 -6.84 -5.70 10.78
CA SER A 35 -6.14 -6.98 10.86
C SER A 35 -6.95 -8.01 11.66
N PRO A 36 -6.85 -9.32 11.32
CA PRO A 36 -6.06 -9.90 10.23
C PRO A 36 -6.83 -9.96 8.91
N MET A 37 -6.13 -9.66 7.81
CA MET A 37 -6.71 -9.56 6.46
C MET A 37 -6.09 -10.56 5.47
N ARG A 38 -6.78 -10.80 4.36
CA ARG A 38 -6.26 -11.64 3.27
C ARG A 38 -5.37 -10.83 2.35
N HIS A 39 -4.44 -11.50 1.67
CA HIS A 39 -3.67 -10.88 0.60
C HIS A 39 -4.57 -10.54 -0.59
N SER A 40 -4.24 -9.44 -1.26
CA SER A 40 -4.91 -9.01 -2.49
C SER A 40 -3.88 -8.58 -3.53
N LEU A 41 -4.04 -9.08 -4.76
CA LEU A 41 -3.37 -8.52 -5.93
C LEU A 41 -4.30 -7.46 -6.51
N ASN A 42 -3.81 -6.23 -6.62
CA ASN A 42 -4.61 -5.05 -6.86
C ASN A 42 -4.19 -4.38 -8.17
N ASP A 43 -5.18 -3.94 -8.95
CA ASP A 43 -5.01 -3.05 -10.12
C ASP A 43 -5.52 -1.66 -9.72
N TYR A 44 -4.59 -0.72 -9.58
CA TYR A 44 -4.85 0.59 -9.00
C TYR A 44 -5.19 1.62 -10.07
N SER A 45 -6.30 2.34 -9.89
CA SER A 45 -6.60 3.60 -10.60
C SER A 45 -6.38 4.83 -9.71
N VAL A 46 -5.89 4.63 -8.49
CA VAL A 46 -5.60 5.65 -7.48
C VAL A 46 -4.13 5.60 -7.09
N TYR A 47 -3.63 6.65 -6.44
CA TYR A 47 -2.34 6.58 -5.76
C TYR A 47 -2.52 5.90 -4.40
N GLY A 48 -1.51 5.14 -3.99
CA GLY A 48 -1.46 4.49 -2.68
C GLY A 48 -0.09 4.60 -2.05
N ILE A 49 -0.06 4.89 -0.76
CA ILE A 49 1.13 4.86 0.10
C ILE A 49 0.80 3.92 1.24
N PHE A 50 1.55 2.83 1.34
CA PHE A 50 1.39 1.80 2.34
C PHE A 50 2.61 1.83 3.25
N PHE A 51 2.37 2.13 4.51
CA PHE A 51 3.35 2.10 5.57
C PHE A 51 3.13 0.82 6.38
N HIS A 52 4.11 -0.08 6.36
CA HIS A 52 4.14 -1.21 7.26
C HIS A 52 5.03 -0.88 8.44
N ASP A 53 4.39 -0.78 9.61
CA ASP A 53 5.08 -0.60 10.88
C ASP A 53 5.75 -1.92 11.27
N GLU A 54 6.86 -1.82 12.00
CA GLU A 54 7.55 -2.98 12.55
C GLU A 54 6.62 -3.72 13.52
N ALA A 55 5.96 -4.75 13.03
CA ALA A 55 5.55 -5.82 13.92
C ALA A 55 6.82 -6.63 14.21
N GLU A 56 7.23 -6.72 15.48
CA GLU A 56 8.23 -7.69 15.95
C GLU A 56 7.76 -9.11 15.60
N ILE A 57 7.99 -9.54 14.37
CA ILE A 57 7.67 -10.88 13.90
C ILE A 57 8.92 -11.41 13.22
N ASP A 58 9.59 -12.34 13.88
CA ASP A 58 10.60 -13.22 13.30
C ASP A 58 9.94 -14.08 12.19
N LEU A 59 9.76 -13.51 11.01
CA LEU A 59 9.23 -14.20 9.83
C LEU A 59 10.39 -14.76 9.02
N ALA A 60 10.71 -16.04 9.27
CA ALA A 60 11.54 -16.82 8.37
C ALA A 60 10.76 -17.09 7.06
N TYR A 61 11.05 -16.32 6.01
CA TYR A 61 10.51 -16.56 4.67
C TYR A 61 11.69 -16.81 3.69
N GLY A 62 11.88 -18.07 3.26
CA GLY A 62 12.97 -18.51 2.37
C GLY A 62 14.25 -19.00 3.07
N CYS A 63 15.34 -19.19 2.31
CA CYS A 63 16.66 -19.61 2.80
C CYS A 63 17.53 -18.45 3.36
N GLY A 64 16.97 -17.26 3.55
CA GLY A 64 17.67 -16.09 4.08
C GLY A 64 17.02 -15.60 5.38
N LYS A 65 17.83 -15.36 6.41
CA LYS A 65 17.43 -14.55 7.57
C LYS A 65 17.48 -13.09 7.15
N TYR A 66 16.33 -12.42 7.11
CA TYR A 66 16.24 -10.99 6.86
C TYR A 66 15.91 -10.27 8.18
N ASP A 67 16.67 -9.24 8.52
CA ASP A 67 16.46 -8.41 9.71
C ASP A 67 15.44 -7.32 9.34
N TYR A 68 14.15 -7.56 9.60
CA TYR A 68 13.05 -6.62 9.37
C TYR A 68 13.03 -5.52 10.45
N LYS A 69 14.11 -4.74 10.55
CA LYS A 69 14.33 -3.75 11.64
C LYS A 69 14.02 -2.29 11.30
N LYS A 70 13.39 -2.00 10.15
CA LYS A 70 13.02 -0.64 9.74
C LYS A 70 11.72 -0.68 8.92
N GLY A 71 10.68 0.04 9.37
CA GLY A 71 9.39 0.15 8.70
C GLY A 71 9.50 0.36 7.18
N THR A 72 8.59 -0.26 6.43
CA THR A 72 8.65 -0.29 4.96
C THR A 72 7.57 0.58 4.35
N VAL A 73 7.96 1.45 3.40
CA VAL A 73 7.02 2.24 2.60
C VAL A 73 6.91 1.65 1.21
N ILE A 74 5.68 1.37 0.78
CA ILE A 74 5.34 0.92 -0.56
C ILE A 74 4.44 1.95 -1.20
N CYS A 75 4.81 2.43 -2.38
CA CYS A 75 4.06 3.42 -3.12
C CYS A 75 3.58 2.81 -4.45
N VAL A 76 2.35 3.12 -4.84
CA VAL A 76 1.75 2.71 -6.11
C VAL A 76 1.07 3.89 -6.79
N ALA A 77 1.16 3.93 -8.11
CA ALA A 77 0.51 4.91 -8.96
C ALA A 77 -0.65 4.30 -9.78
N PRO A 78 -1.58 5.14 -10.27
CA PRO A 78 -2.60 4.72 -11.21
C PRO A 78 -2.01 3.99 -12.43
N GLY A 79 -2.60 2.85 -12.79
CA GLY A 79 -2.17 1.96 -13.87
C GLY A 79 -1.21 0.84 -13.43
N GLN A 80 -0.82 0.79 -12.16
CA GLN A 80 0.07 -0.26 -11.65
C GLN A 80 -0.70 -1.42 -11.03
N ILE A 81 -0.10 -2.61 -11.12
CA ILE A 81 -0.52 -3.81 -10.42
C ILE A 81 0.43 -4.04 -9.25
N GLY A 82 -0.10 -4.19 -8.04
CA GLY A 82 0.70 -4.40 -6.83
C GLY A 82 -0.01 -5.26 -5.78
N GLY A 83 0.76 -5.80 -4.83
CA GLY A 83 0.27 -6.69 -3.78
C GLY A 83 0.60 -8.16 -4.03
N LYS A 84 -0.04 -9.06 -3.29
CA LYS A 84 0.22 -10.50 -3.30
C LYS A 84 -1.07 -11.26 -3.60
N GLU A 85 -0.98 -12.31 -4.40
CA GLU A 85 -2.13 -13.16 -4.69
C GLU A 85 -2.72 -13.76 -3.40
N ASP A 86 -4.05 -13.83 -3.38
CA ASP A 86 -4.79 -14.41 -2.27
C ASP A 86 -4.59 -15.94 -2.24
N ASN A 87 -3.82 -16.42 -1.28
CA ASN A 87 -3.54 -17.84 -1.04
C ASN A 87 -4.42 -18.44 0.07
N GLY A 88 -5.39 -17.70 0.60
CA GLY A 88 -6.25 -18.15 1.70
C GLY A 88 -5.70 -17.84 3.10
N GLU A 89 -4.46 -17.39 3.22
CA GLU A 89 -3.88 -16.98 4.50
C GLU A 89 -4.45 -15.63 4.95
N ARG A 90 -4.52 -15.47 6.27
CA ARG A 90 -4.79 -14.18 6.91
C ARG A 90 -3.53 -13.73 7.62
N VAL A 91 -3.13 -12.49 7.36
CA VAL A 91 -1.91 -11.90 7.92
C VAL A 91 -2.31 -10.68 8.76
N SER A 92 -1.72 -10.59 9.94
CA SER A 92 -1.77 -9.38 10.74
C SER A 92 -0.65 -8.46 10.30
N ILE A 93 -1.00 -7.23 9.96
CA ILE A 93 -0.04 -6.18 9.58
C ILE A 93 -0.27 -4.97 10.49
N ALA A 94 0.81 -4.30 10.86
CA ALA A 94 0.78 -3.03 11.57
C ALA A 94 1.13 -1.90 10.59
N GLY A 95 0.70 -0.68 10.91
CA GLY A 95 0.94 0.50 10.09
C GLY A 95 -0.32 1.04 9.42
N TRP A 96 -0.13 1.79 8.34
CA TRP A 96 -1.17 2.63 7.75
C TRP A 96 -1.19 2.52 6.23
N ALA A 97 -2.35 2.74 5.62
CA ALA A 97 -2.44 2.99 4.18
C ALA A 97 -3.14 4.31 3.92
N LEU A 98 -2.56 5.12 3.05
CA LEU A 98 -3.15 6.33 2.52
C LEU A 98 -3.40 6.12 1.02
N LEU A 99 -4.66 6.18 0.62
CA LEU A 99 -5.05 6.16 -0.78
C LEU A 99 -5.68 7.49 -1.14
N PHE A 100 -5.32 8.04 -2.30
CA PHE A 100 -5.92 9.27 -2.82
C PHE A 100 -6.16 9.20 -4.32
N HIS A 101 -7.31 9.72 -4.74
CA HIS A 101 -7.70 9.76 -6.14
C HIS A 101 -6.92 10.86 -6.88
N PRO A 102 -6.52 10.67 -8.15
CA PRO A 102 -5.79 11.69 -8.92
C PRO A 102 -6.50 13.04 -8.98
N ASP A 103 -7.84 13.03 -9.00
CA ASP A 103 -8.67 14.25 -8.99
C ASP A 103 -8.42 15.15 -7.77
N LEU A 104 -7.91 14.62 -6.65
CA LEU A 104 -7.51 15.43 -5.50
C LEU A 104 -6.41 16.43 -5.87
N LEU A 105 -5.54 16.06 -6.82
CA LEU A 105 -4.43 16.89 -7.26
C LEU A 105 -4.81 17.86 -8.37
N HIS A 106 -6.01 17.74 -8.94
CA HIS A 106 -6.38 18.48 -10.14
C HIS A 106 -6.27 19.99 -9.95
N GLY A 107 -5.52 20.66 -10.84
CA GLY A 107 -5.30 22.10 -10.78
C GLY A 107 -4.19 22.54 -9.81
N PHE A 108 -3.58 21.63 -9.06
CA PHE A 108 -2.40 21.90 -8.23
C PHE A 108 -1.10 21.61 -8.99
N PRO A 109 0.02 22.32 -8.69
CA PRO A 109 1.32 22.01 -9.28
C PRO A 109 1.76 20.54 -9.08
N LEU A 110 1.31 19.93 -7.98
CA LEU A 110 1.61 18.54 -7.64
C LEU A 110 1.07 17.55 -8.67
N GLU A 111 -0.04 17.84 -9.37
CA GLU A 111 -0.59 16.98 -10.44
C GLU A 111 0.44 16.62 -11.51
N LYS A 112 1.32 17.57 -11.84
CA LYS A 112 2.39 17.39 -12.83
C LYS A 112 3.63 16.78 -12.20
N ARG A 113 4.05 17.32 -11.05
CA ARG A 113 5.29 16.93 -10.37
C ARG A 113 5.23 15.54 -9.76
N ILE A 114 4.04 15.02 -9.44
CA ILE A 114 3.92 13.72 -8.77
C ILE A 114 4.51 12.57 -9.61
N LYS A 115 4.49 12.70 -10.94
CA LYS A 115 5.06 11.72 -11.88
C LYS A 115 6.59 11.76 -11.96
N GLU A 116 7.22 12.79 -11.41
CA GLU A 116 8.68 12.94 -11.36
C GLU A 116 9.27 12.22 -10.13
N TYR A 117 8.40 11.83 -9.17
CA TYR A 117 8.82 11.13 -7.97
C TYR A 117 9.02 9.64 -8.25
N SER A 118 10.27 9.19 -8.15
CA SER A 118 10.65 7.79 -8.38
C SER A 118 10.03 6.81 -7.37
N PHE A 119 9.57 7.27 -6.21
CA PHE A 119 8.91 6.38 -5.25
C PHE A 119 7.59 5.78 -5.78
N PHE A 120 6.90 6.45 -6.71
CA PHE A 120 5.70 5.90 -7.36
C PHE A 120 6.01 5.04 -8.59
N ASP A 121 7.26 4.98 -9.03
CA ASP A 121 7.70 4.03 -10.04
C ASP A 121 7.93 2.68 -9.37
N TYR A 122 6.85 1.90 -9.21
CA TYR A 122 6.87 0.57 -8.62
C TYR A 122 7.75 -0.38 -9.46
N ARG A 123 9.07 -0.32 -9.25
CA ARG A 123 10.01 -1.37 -9.61
C ARG A 123 10.02 -2.33 -8.43
N ILE A 124 9.52 -3.53 -8.67
CA ILE A 124 9.30 -4.66 -7.73
C ILE A 124 10.54 -5.07 -6.89
N ASN A 125 11.67 -4.36 -6.93
CA ASN A 125 12.92 -4.74 -6.26
C ASN A 125 13.37 -3.84 -5.10
N GLU A 126 12.68 -2.74 -4.78
CA GLU A 126 13.11 -1.86 -3.70
C GLU A 126 11.93 -1.60 -2.77
N ALA A 127 11.83 -2.41 -1.72
CA ALA A 127 11.34 -1.89 -0.45
C ALA A 127 12.26 -0.70 -0.12
N LEU A 128 11.72 0.51 -0.20
CA LEU A 128 12.47 1.70 0.17
C LEU A 128 12.63 1.62 1.70
N HIS A 129 13.85 1.32 2.14
CA HIS A 129 14.20 1.41 3.55
C HIS A 129 14.34 2.90 3.86
N MET A 130 13.49 3.44 4.75
CA MET A 130 13.63 4.81 5.22
C MET A 130 15.03 4.97 5.83
N THR A 131 15.76 5.99 5.39
CA THR A 131 17.06 6.35 5.99
C THR A 131 16.83 7.26 7.19
N ASP A 132 17.79 7.31 8.10
CA ASP A 132 17.70 8.05 9.36
C ASP A 132 17.55 9.60 9.16
N GLU A 133 17.66 10.10 7.93
CA GLU A 133 17.48 11.53 7.57
C GLU A 133 16.01 11.94 7.33
N GLU A 134 15.08 10.98 7.19
CA GLU A 134 13.64 11.25 6.97
C GLU A 134 12.82 11.29 8.28
N HIS A 135 13.50 11.43 9.43
CA HIS A 135 12.93 11.36 10.78
C HIS A 135 12.60 12.72 11.41
#